data_AF-A0A3D4I3Q7-F1
#
_entry.id   AF-A0A3D4I3Q7-F1
#
_cell.length_a   1.000
_cell.length_b   1.000
_cell.length_c   1.000
_cell.angle_alpha   90.00
_cell.angle_beta   90.00
_cell.angle_gamma   90.00
#
_symmetry.space_group_name_H-M   'P 1'
#
loop_
_entity.id
_entity.type
_entity.pdbx_description
1 polymer ?
#
loop_
_entity_poly.entity_id
_entity_poly.type
_entity_poly.pdbx_seq_one_letter_code
_entity_poly.pdbx_strand_id
1 'polypeptide(L)'
;QAVSSAGMSLSQLGISTASTDVGSGPQLSVDTSTLKSVLASSSEKVKEMFTNSDGISQRLQSVLTKYTSTSTATGDGVLILLAGKESFSNDTSELTTQIKAYESTIDDLNDRLETEEDRYWTQFTNMEVALSTLTAQSEYLSSMFSSGS
;
A
#
# COMPACT_ATOMS: atom_id res chain seq x y z
N GLN A 1 24.64 -16.82 9.16
CA GLN A 1 25.33 -16.89 10.47
C GLN A 1 25.15 -18.30 11.03
N ALA A 2 26.12 -18.79 11.80
CA ALA A 2 25.98 -20.07 12.50
C ALA A 2 24.97 -19.94 13.65
N VAL A 3 24.24 -21.01 13.93
CA VAL A 3 23.44 -21.12 15.15
C VAL A 3 24.40 -21.44 16.29
N SER A 4 24.49 -20.54 17.27
CA SER A 4 25.48 -20.61 18.36
C SER A 4 25.41 -21.91 19.13
N SER A 5 24.20 -22.40 19.43
CA SER A 5 24.02 -23.65 20.17
C SER A 5 24.48 -24.89 19.40
N ALA A 6 24.30 -24.93 18.08
CA ALA A 6 24.68 -26.06 17.25
C ALA A 6 26.10 -25.98 16.67
N GLY A 7 26.70 -24.78 16.69
CA GLY A 7 27.99 -24.50 16.05
C GLY A 7 28.00 -24.73 14.54
N MET A 8 26.82 -24.71 13.91
CA MET A 8 26.61 -25.08 12.50
C MET A 8 25.81 -24.01 11.75
N SER A 9 26.03 -23.91 10.44
CA SER A 9 25.37 -22.98 9.52
C SER A 9 24.68 -23.71 8.36
N LEU A 10 23.72 -23.04 7.70
CA LEU A 10 22.97 -23.60 6.57
C LEU A 10 23.87 -24.05 5.41
N SER A 11 24.95 -23.31 5.14
CA SER A 11 25.91 -23.68 4.10
C SER A 11 26.63 -25.00 4.42
N GLN A 12 26.96 -25.24 5.70
CA GLN A 12 27.53 -26.51 6.14
C GLN A 12 26.54 -27.68 6.04
N LEU A 13 25.22 -27.39 6.03
CA LEU A 13 24.17 -28.37 5.78
C LEU A 13 23.93 -28.63 4.27
N GLY A 14 24.67 -27.96 3.38
CA GLY A 14 24.43 -28.00 1.93
C GLY A 14 23.28 -27.10 1.46
N ILE A 15 22.79 -26.19 2.31
CA ILE A 15 21.76 -25.20 1.95
C ILE A 15 22.43 -23.87 1.63
N SER A 16 22.27 -23.39 0.40
CA SER A 16 22.81 -22.13 -0.09
C SER A 16 21.73 -21.30 -0.77
N THR A 17 22.06 -20.11 -1.25
CA THR A 17 21.18 -19.28 -2.08
C THR A 17 21.52 -19.48 -3.55
N ALA A 18 20.56 -19.96 -4.35
CA ALA A 18 20.74 -20.43 -5.73
C ALA A 18 21.18 -19.33 -6.71
N SER A 19 20.60 -18.13 -6.56
CA SER A 19 20.92 -16.93 -7.33
C SER A 19 20.30 -15.72 -6.62
N THR A 20 20.92 -14.55 -6.79
CA THR A 20 20.36 -13.24 -6.41
C THR A 20 19.80 -12.50 -7.62
N ASP A 21 19.44 -13.22 -8.69
CA ASP A 21 18.87 -12.61 -9.89
C ASP A 21 17.60 -11.82 -9.57
N VAL A 22 17.58 -10.58 -10.06
CA VAL A 22 16.60 -9.53 -9.72
C VAL A 22 15.16 -9.95 -10.03
N GLY A 23 14.95 -10.89 -10.95
CA GLY A 23 13.62 -11.34 -11.38
C GLY A 23 12.99 -12.48 -10.57
N SER A 24 13.74 -13.23 -9.76
CA SER A 24 13.22 -14.41 -9.04
C SER A 24 13.43 -14.37 -7.53
N GLY A 25 14.16 -13.37 -7.04
CA GLY A 25 14.49 -13.22 -5.63
C GLY A 25 15.45 -14.32 -5.14
N PRO A 26 15.95 -14.19 -3.90
CA PRO A 26 16.85 -15.18 -3.33
C PRO A 26 16.11 -16.49 -3.05
N GLN A 27 16.41 -17.52 -3.85
CA GLN A 27 15.89 -18.87 -3.65
C GLN A 27 16.87 -19.74 -2.88
N LEU A 28 16.36 -20.65 -2.05
CA LEU A 28 17.19 -21.65 -1.38
C LEU A 28 17.54 -22.78 -2.37
N SER A 29 18.82 -23.05 -2.55
CA SER A 29 19.36 -24.22 -3.24
C SER A 29 19.84 -25.25 -2.22
N VAL A 30 19.53 -26.52 -2.45
CA VAL A 30 19.86 -27.62 -1.54
C VAL A 30 20.71 -28.66 -2.26
N ASP A 31 21.95 -28.83 -1.81
CA ASP A 31 22.77 -29.98 -2.17
C ASP A 31 22.35 -31.20 -1.35
N THR A 32 21.55 -32.05 -1.98
CA THR A 32 21.01 -33.26 -1.34
C THR A 32 22.09 -34.27 -0.93
N SER A 33 23.26 -34.25 -1.56
CA SER A 33 24.36 -35.18 -1.24
C SER A 33 25.04 -34.78 0.07
N THR A 34 25.40 -33.51 0.18
CA THR A 34 25.96 -32.91 1.40
C THR A 34 24.95 -32.99 2.54
N LEU A 35 23.68 -32.65 2.29
CA LEU A 35 22.62 -32.72 3.29
C LEU A 35 22.48 -34.14 3.88
N LYS A 36 22.43 -35.18 3.03
CA LYS A 36 22.34 -36.57 3.49
C LYS A 36 23.56 -36.98 4.33
N SER A 37 24.77 -36.59 3.91
CA SER A 37 26.01 -36.88 4.62
C SER A 37 26.03 -36.25 6.02
N VAL A 38 25.63 -34.98 6.12
CA VAL A 38 25.60 -34.25 7.40
C VAL A 38 24.50 -34.77 8.31
N LEU A 39 23.32 -35.12 7.77
CA LEU A 39 22.25 -35.75 8.54
C LEU A 39 22.67 -37.12 9.11
N ALA A 40 23.40 -37.93 8.34
CA ALA A 40 23.88 -39.23 8.79
C ALA A 40 24.99 -39.12 9.86
N SER A 41 25.88 -38.13 9.73
CA SER A 41 27.04 -37.98 10.60
C SER A 41 26.81 -37.09 11.84
N SER A 42 25.83 -36.19 11.80
CA SER A 42 25.64 -35.13 12.82
C SER A 42 24.17 -34.83 13.11
N SER A 43 23.30 -35.85 13.15
CA SER A 43 21.84 -35.71 13.33
C SER A 43 21.42 -34.84 14.53
N GLU A 44 22.05 -35.01 15.70
CA GLU A 44 21.68 -34.22 16.89
C GLU A 44 22.02 -32.74 16.73
N LYS A 45 23.17 -32.40 16.11
CA LYS A 45 23.54 -31.00 15.82
C LYS A 45 22.59 -30.35 14.84
N VAL A 46 22.12 -31.10 13.83
CA VAL A 46 21.12 -30.59 12.88
C VAL A 46 19.81 -30.32 13.61
N LYS A 47 19.37 -31.23 14.47
CA LYS A 47 18.17 -31.03 15.30
C LYS A 47 18.30 -29.78 16.17
N GLU A 48 19.39 -29.63 16.91
CA GLU A 48 19.67 -28.44 17.73
C GLU A 48 19.64 -27.15 16.89
N MET A 49 20.25 -27.16 15.70
CA MET A 49 20.29 -26.00 14.79
C MET A 49 18.89 -25.50 14.41
N PHE A 50 17.90 -26.39 14.28
CA PHE A 50 16.54 -26.00 13.95
C PHE A 50 15.68 -25.75 15.21
N THR A 51 15.79 -26.58 16.24
CA THR A 51 14.81 -26.63 17.33
C THR A 51 15.23 -25.94 18.61
N ASN A 52 16.52 -25.65 18.80
CA ASN A 52 16.95 -24.98 20.03
C ASN A 52 16.36 -23.55 20.11
N SER A 53 16.44 -22.95 21.29
CA SER A 53 15.96 -21.59 21.60
C SER A 53 16.50 -20.52 20.64
N ASP A 54 17.76 -20.64 20.22
CA ASP A 54 18.39 -19.78 19.22
C ASP A 54 18.37 -20.38 17.80
N GLY A 55 17.64 -21.48 17.61
CA GLY A 55 17.53 -22.23 16.37
C GLY A 55 16.75 -21.50 15.28
N ILE A 56 16.88 -21.99 14.05
CA ILE A 56 16.31 -21.35 12.86
C ILE A 56 14.78 -21.27 12.95
N SER A 57 14.12 -22.33 13.40
CA SER A 57 12.66 -22.38 13.48
C SER A 57 12.13 -21.36 14.50
N GLN A 58 12.81 -21.21 15.64
CA GLN A 58 12.43 -20.23 16.68
C GLN A 58 12.59 -18.79 16.18
N ARG A 59 13.70 -18.49 15.50
CA ARG A 59 13.91 -17.16 14.89
C ARG A 59 12.87 -16.85 13.83
N LEU A 60 12.57 -17.81 12.96
CA LEU A 60 11.54 -17.66 11.92
C LEU A 60 10.17 -17.43 12.55
N GLN A 61 9.81 -18.23 13.56
CA GLN A 61 8.56 -18.05 14.30
C GLN A 61 8.48 -16.66 14.93
N SER A 62 9.54 -16.20 15.59
CA SER A 62 9.57 -14.86 16.21
C SER A 62 9.34 -13.74 15.20
N VAL A 63 9.98 -13.83 14.02
CA VAL A 63 9.76 -12.87 12.93
C VAL A 63 8.32 -12.96 12.43
N LEU A 64 7.81 -14.15 12.10
CA LEU A 64 6.44 -14.32 11.63
C LEU A 64 5.44 -13.75 12.64
N THR A 65 5.54 -14.14 13.91
CA THR A 65 4.69 -13.62 14.99
C THR A 65 4.79 -12.10 15.11
N LYS A 66 5.97 -11.49 15.02
CA LYS A 66 6.11 -10.03 15.06
C LYS A 66 5.31 -9.32 13.95
N TYR A 67 5.24 -9.91 12.76
CA TYR A 67 4.55 -9.30 11.63
C TYR A 67 3.07 -9.67 11.55
N THR A 68 2.68 -10.87 12.00
CA THR A 68 1.34 -11.42 11.77
C THR A 68 0.53 -11.68 13.05
N SER A 69 1.09 -11.43 14.24
CA SER A 69 0.39 -11.68 15.52
C SER A 69 -0.97 -11.02 15.52
N THR A 70 -2.01 -11.80 15.81
CA THR A 70 -3.37 -11.33 16.12
C THR A 70 -3.69 -11.48 17.61
N SER A 71 -2.67 -11.84 18.41
CA SER A 71 -2.84 -12.20 19.81
C SER A 71 -3.10 -10.98 20.68
N THR A 72 -4.11 -11.09 21.56
CA THR A 72 -4.40 -10.07 22.57
C THR A 72 -3.26 -9.90 23.59
N ALA A 73 -2.43 -10.93 23.80
CA ALA A 73 -1.33 -10.88 24.75
C ALA A 73 -0.08 -10.19 24.20
N THR A 74 0.15 -10.28 22.89
CA THR A 74 1.37 -9.74 22.23
C THR A 74 1.10 -8.45 21.48
N GLY A 75 -0.18 -8.12 21.25
CA GLY A 75 -0.61 -7.04 20.37
C GLY A 75 -0.68 -7.47 18.91
N ASP A 76 -1.27 -6.58 18.11
CA ASP A 76 -1.37 -6.74 16.66
C ASP A 76 0.00 -6.58 16.00
N GLY A 77 0.29 -7.47 15.05
CA GLY A 77 1.53 -7.50 14.29
C GLY A 77 1.64 -6.32 13.33
N VAL A 78 2.87 -6.06 12.87
CA VAL A 78 3.17 -4.92 11.99
C VAL A 78 2.26 -4.84 10.76
N LEU A 79 1.94 -5.98 10.12
CA LEU A 79 1.09 -5.98 8.94
C LEU A 79 -0.36 -5.60 9.26
N ILE A 80 -0.85 -5.95 10.46
CA ILE A 80 -2.19 -5.60 10.91
C ILE A 80 -2.26 -4.13 11.30
N LEU A 81 -1.22 -3.58 11.93
CA LEU A 81 -1.15 -2.14 12.21
C LEU A 81 -1.10 -1.30 10.92
N LEU A 82 -0.45 -1.84 9.88
CA LEU A 82 -0.34 -1.19 8.57
C LEU A 82 -1.65 -1.25 7.79
N ALA A 83 -2.22 -2.44 7.61
CA ALA A 83 -3.33 -2.68 6.68
C ALA A 83 -4.69 -2.90 7.34
N GLY A 84 -4.71 -3.14 8.66
CA GLY A 84 -5.92 -3.47 9.39
C GLY A 84 -6.24 -4.96 9.39
N LYS A 85 -7.40 -5.31 9.94
CA LYS A 85 -8.00 -6.65 9.87
C LYS A 85 -9.52 -6.53 9.92
N GLU A 86 -10.22 -7.47 9.29
CA GLU A 86 -11.69 -7.44 9.14
C GLU A 86 -12.46 -7.38 10.46
N SER A 87 -11.87 -7.86 11.56
CA SER A 87 -12.52 -7.83 12.88
C SER A 87 -12.48 -6.47 13.58
N PHE A 88 -11.78 -5.47 13.03
CA PHE A 88 -11.80 -4.12 13.56
C PHE A 88 -13.11 -3.41 13.20
N SER A 89 -13.98 -3.22 14.20
CA SER A 89 -15.20 -2.43 14.01
C SER A 89 -14.92 -0.97 13.63
N ASN A 90 -13.80 -0.42 14.09
CA ASN A 90 -13.31 0.91 13.71
C ASN A 90 -11.83 0.79 13.32
N ASP A 91 -11.59 0.47 12.05
CA ASP A 91 -10.23 0.36 11.54
C ASP A 91 -9.55 1.73 11.48
N THR A 92 -8.43 1.82 12.18
CA THR A 92 -7.56 3.00 12.31
C THR A 92 -6.12 2.66 11.88
N SER A 93 -5.95 1.57 11.12
CA SER A 93 -4.69 1.22 10.50
C SER A 93 -4.19 2.34 9.59
N GLU A 94 -2.89 2.33 9.34
CA GLU A 94 -2.21 3.36 8.56
C GLU A 94 -2.83 3.50 7.16
N LEU A 95 -3.04 2.38 6.45
CA LEU A 95 -3.65 2.39 5.12
C LEU A 95 -5.11 2.86 5.17
N THR A 96 -5.90 2.45 6.17
CA THR A 96 -7.28 2.93 6.32
C THR A 96 -7.32 4.44 6.55
N THR A 97 -6.44 4.97 7.40
CA THR A 97 -6.34 6.41 7.66
C THR A 97 -5.95 7.18 6.40
N GLN A 98 -4.99 6.69 5.63
CA GLN A 98 -4.59 7.30 4.36
C GLN A 98 -5.73 7.29 3.33
N ILE A 99 -6.45 6.17 3.21
CA ILE A 99 -7.61 6.07 2.31
C ILE A 99 -8.68 7.09 2.70
N LYS A 100 -9.04 7.20 3.99
CA LYS A 100 -10.02 8.19 4.47
C LYS A 100 -9.59 9.63 4.16
N ALA A 101 -8.29 9.93 4.26
CA ALA A 101 -7.77 11.25 3.90
C ALA A 101 -7.89 11.53 2.40
N TYR A 102 -7.65 10.53 1.55
CA TYR A 102 -7.86 10.65 0.11
C TYR A 102 -9.34 10.82 -0.24
N GLU A 103 -10.24 10.05 0.38
CA GLU A 103 -11.69 10.20 0.21
C GLU A 103 -12.15 11.62 0.55
N SER A 104 -11.75 12.15 1.70
CA SER A 104 -12.07 13.54 2.08
C SER A 104 -11.52 14.56 1.08
N THR A 105 -10.31 14.33 0.54
CA THR A 105 -9.74 15.22 -0.48
C THR A 105 -10.54 15.17 -1.78
N ILE A 106 -11.02 13.98 -2.17
CA ILE A 106 -11.85 13.79 -3.35
C ILE A 106 -13.19 14.52 -3.17
N ASP A 107 -13.83 14.39 -2.01
CA ASP A 107 -15.08 15.07 -1.70
C ASP A 107 -14.92 16.60 -1.77
N ASP A 108 -13.89 17.15 -1.12
CA ASP A 108 -13.58 18.59 -1.19
C ASP A 108 -13.34 19.08 -2.63
N LEU A 109 -12.71 18.26 -3.47
CA LEU A 109 -12.48 18.60 -4.88
C LEU A 109 -13.76 18.54 -5.70
N ASN A 110 -14.67 17.60 -5.41
CA ASN A 110 -15.97 17.51 -6.07
C ASN A 110 -16.85 18.71 -5.71
N ASP A 111 -16.92 19.10 -4.43
CA ASP A 111 -17.68 20.28 -3.97
C ASP A 111 -17.18 21.57 -4.65
N ARG A 112 -15.86 21.68 -4.80
CA ARG A 112 -15.23 22.80 -5.53
C ARG A 112 -15.56 22.76 -7.02
N LEU A 113 -15.57 21.59 -7.63
CA LEU A 113 -15.93 21.43 -9.05
C LEU A 113 -17.38 21.87 -9.29
N GLU A 114 -18.31 21.45 -8.43
CA GLU A 114 -19.72 21.85 -8.49
C GLU A 114 -19.88 23.38 -8.33
N THR A 115 -19.19 23.97 -7.35
CA THR A 115 -19.18 25.43 -7.14
C THR A 115 -18.66 26.19 -8.37
N GLU A 116 -17.61 25.68 -9.01
CA GLU A 116 -17.04 26.28 -10.23
C GLU A 116 -17.99 26.13 -11.42
N GLU A 117 -18.67 24.98 -11.55
CA GLU A 117 -19.70 24.74 -12.56
C GLU A 117 -20.86 25.74 -12.41
N ASP A 118 -21.43 25.89 -11.21
CA ASP A 118 -22.50 26.85 -10.91
C ASP A 118 -22.09 28.29 -11.24
N ARG A 119 -20.84 28.64 -10.93
CA ARG A 119 -20.28 29.96 -11.24
C ARG A 119 -20.22 30.18 -12.75
N TYR A 120 -19.76 29.19 -13.52
CA TYR A 120 -19.70 29.31 -14.98
C TYR A 120 -21.08 29.37 -15.61
N TRP A 121 -22.05 28.59 -15.13
CA TRP A 121 -23.46 28.70 -15.56
C TRP A 121 -24.02 30.09 -15.31
N THR A 122 -23.80 30.66 -14.12
CA THR A 122 -24.24 32.01 -13.79
C THR A 122 -23.62 33.06 -14.72
N GLN A 123 -22.31 32.96 -14.99
CA GLN A 123 -21.63 33.85 -15.93
C GLN A 123 -22.19 33.72 -17.35
N PHE A 124 -22.45 32.50 -17.80
CA PHE A 124 -23.03 32.22 -19.11
C PHE A 124 -24.41 32.87 -19.24
N THR A 125 -25.32 32.65 -18.28
CA THR A 125 -26.66 33.27 -18.30
C THR A 125 -26.58 34.80 -18.26
N ASN A 126 -25.68 35.38 -17.47
CA ASN A 126 -25.49 36.84 -17.45
C ASN A 126 -24.99 37.37 -18.79
N MET A 127 -24.10 36.65 -19.48
CA MET A 127 -23.66 37.01 -20.83
C MET A 127 -24.80 36.90 -21.85
N GLU A 128 -25.67 35.89 -21.77
CA GLU A 128 -26.85 35.79 -22.64
C GLU A 128 -27.81 36.97 -22.48
N VAL A 129 -28.09 37.37 -21.22
CA VAL A 129 -28.93 38.54 -20.92
C VAL A 129 -28.28 39.83 -21.43
N ALA A 130 -26.98 40.00 -21.23
CA ALA A 130 -26.24 41.16 -21.72
C ALA A 130 -26.25 41.25 -23.26
N LEU A 131 -26.03 40.13 -23.96
CA LEU A 131 -26.09 40.07 -25.42
C LEU A 131 -27.48 40.36 -25.96
N SER A 132 -28.53 39.83 -25.32
CA SER A 132 -29.93 40.15 -25.67
C SER A 132 -30.21 41.65 -25.52
N THR A 133 -29.75 42.25 -24.42
CA THR A 133 -29.89 43.69 -24.15
C THR A 133 -29.14 44.53 -25.18
N LEU A 134 -27.89 44.17 -25.51
CA LEU A 134 -27.09 44.85 -26.52
C LEU A 134 -27.71 44.75 -27.92
N THR A 135 -28.28 43.60 -28.26
CA THR A 135 -28.99 43.41 -29.55
C THR A 135 -30.18 44.35 -29.65
N ALA A 136 -31.04 44.40 -28.62
CA ALA A 136 -32.17 45.32 -28.57
C ALA A 136 -31.75 46.80 -28.65
N GLN A 137 -30.64 47.16 -28.00
CA GLN A 137 -30.08 48.53 -28.09
C GLN A 137 -29.56 48.84 -29.50
N SER A 138 -28.86 47.90 -30.14
CA SER A 138 -28.37 48.07 -31.51
C SER A 138 -29.51 48.26 -32.51
N GLU A 139 -30.58 47.49 -32.38
CA GLU A 139 -31.79 47.63 -33.21
C GLU A 139 -32.47 48.99 -33.01
N TYR A 140 -32.61 49.43 -31.75
CA TYR A 140 -33.15 50.75 -31.44
C TYR A 140 -32.33 51.88 -32.08
N LEU A 141 -30.99 51.84 -31.93
CA LEU A 141 -30.09 52.83 -32.53
C LEU A 141 -30.17 52.81 -34.07
N SER A 142 -30.21 51.63 -34.68
CA SER A 142 -30.38 51.48 -36.13
C SER A 142 -31.69 52.09 -36.62
N SER A 143 -32.80 51.87 -35.91
CA SER A 143 -34.11 52.43 -36.26
C SER A 143 -34.12 53.97 -36.17
N MET A 144 -33.42 54.53 -35.18
CA MET A 144 -33.30 55.96 -34.98
C MET A 144 -32.47 56.60 -36.10
N PHE A 145 -31.39 55.94 -36.53
CA PHE A 145 -30.55 56.42 -37.63
C PHE A 145 -31.27 56.31 -38.99
N SER A 146 -32.09 55.27 -39.22
CA SER A 146 -32.89 55.16 -40.44
C SER A 146 -34.10 56.11 -40.50
N SER A 147 -34.63 56.51 -39.34
CA SER A 147 -35.74 57.47 -39.25
C SER A 147 -35.30 58.94 -39.33
N GLY A 148 -34.00 59.20 -39.18
CA GLY A 148 -33.41 60.54 -39.19
C GLY A 148 -32.73 60.95 -40.50
N SER A 149 -32.76 60.08 -41.53
CA SER A 149 -32.23 60.32 -42.88
C SER A 149 -33.33 60.54 -43.90
#